data_AF-A0AAD3DTM2-F1
#
_entry.id   AF-A0AAD3DTM2-F1
#
_cell.length_a   1.000
_cell.length_b   1.000
_cell.length_c   1.000
_cell.angle_alpha   90.00
_cell.angle_beta   90.00
_cell.angle_gamma   90.00
#
_symmetry.space_group_name_H-M   'P 1'
#
loop_
_entity.id
_entity.type
_entity.pdbx_description
1 polymer ?
#
loop_
_entity_poly.entity_id
_entity_poly.type
_entity_poly.pdbx_seq_one_letter_code
_entity_poly.pdbx_strand_id
1 'polypeptide(L)'
;SKSKYAAPMRAAKALLLLLAMLVAMATTLARPHHWTPDTYPNPHKTPGACQRQNQTGWVCDPDKVLSFESANAVDALLRRVATGAKPFTQAACGSSGLEGFPLAVALMHRMYTTPD
;
A
#
# COMPACT_ATOMS: atom_id res chain seq x y z
N SER A 1 -43.36 37.86 20.27
CA SER A 1 -43.05 36.41 20.25
C SER A 1 -42.08 36.07 19.11
N LYS A 2 -40.75 36.24 19.28
CA LYS A 2 -39.73 35.87 18.27
C LYS A 2 -38.33 35.54 18.84
N SER A 3 -38.17 35.25 20.14
CA SER A 3 -36.82 35.18 20.75
C SER A 3 -36.33 33.78 21.16
N LYS A 4 -37.20 32.75 21.18
CA LYS A 4 -36.83 31.43 21.73
C LYS A 4 -36.13 30.48 20.74
N TYR A 5 -36.14 30.79 19.45
CA TYR A 5 -35.59 29.90 18.40
C TYR A 5 -34.24 30.36 17.80
N ALA A 6 -33.75 31.55 18.15
CA ALA A 6 -32.54 32.12 17.55
C ALA A 6 -31.24 31.45 18.05
N ALA A 7 -31.19 31.06 19.33
CA ALA A 7 -30.03 30.38 19.93
C ALA A 7 -29.82 28.95 19.39
N PRO A 8 -30.84 28.05 19.33
CA PRO A 8 -30.65 26.69 18.79
C PRO A 8 -30.29 26.70 17.29
N MET A 9 -30.78 27.67 16.52
CA MET A 9 -30.41 27.83 15.11
C MET A 9 -28.94 28.25 14.90
N ARG A 10 -28.36 29.04 15.82
CA ARG A 10 -26.94 29.42 15.76
C ARG A 10 -26.02 28.24 16.10
N ALA A 11 -26.39 27.45 17.11
CA ALA A 11 -25.66 26.24 17.49
C ALA A 11 -25.70 25.16 16.40
N ALA A 12 -26.86 24.93 15.78
CA ALA A 12 -26.99 23.97 14.68
C ALA A 12 -26.16 24.38 13.44
N LYS A 13 -26.13 25.67 13.11
CA LYS A 13 -25.28 26.20 12.02
C LYS A 13 -23.80 26.06 12.33
N ALA A 14 -23.38 26.36 13.56
CA ALA A 14 -21.99 26.20 13.98
C ALA A 14 -21.54 24.72 13.90
N LEU A 15 -22.41 23.79 14.34
CA LEU A 15 -22.15 22.35 14.27
C LEU A 15 -22.06 21.86 12.81
N LEU A 16 -22.98 22.29 11.94
CA LEU A 16 -22.95 21.95 10.52
C LEU A 16 -21.68 22.48 9.82
N LEU A 17 -21.24 23.69 10.15
CA LEU A 17 -19.99 24.27 9.62
C LEU A 17 -18.76 23.50 10.12
N LEU A 18 -18.75 23.09 11.39
CA LEU A 18 -17.69 22.24 11.96
C LEU A 18 -17.62 20.86 11.28
N LEU A 19 -18.76 20.21 11.06
CA LEU A 19 -18.83 18.94 10.33
C LEU A 19 -18.36 19.10 8.88
N ALA A 20 -18.77 20.16 8.18
CA ALA A 20 -18.31 20.44 6.83
C ALA A 20 -16.78 20.66 6.76
N MET A 21 -16.21 21.36 7.74
CA MET A 21 -14.75 21.52 7.84
C MET A 21 -14.02 20.20 8.13
N LEU A 22 -14.55 19.37 9.02
CA LEU A 22 -13.97 18.04 9.30
C LEU A 22 -14.00 17.13 8.07
N VAL A 23 -15.09 17.14 7.31
CA VAL A 23 -15.21 16.37 6.06
C VAL A 23 -14.23 16.90 5.01
N ALA A 24 -14.14 18.22 4.82
CA ALA A 24 -13.18 18.81 3.88
C ALA A 24 -11.73 18.46 4.23
N MET A 25 -11.38 18.47 5.53
CA MET A 25 -10.04 18.13 6.02
C MET A 25 -9.72 16.64 5.89
N ALA A 26 -10.72 15.76 5.97
CA ALA A 26 -10.54 14.33 5.70
C ALA A 26 -10.25 14.04 4.21
N THR A 27 -10.83 14.81 3.29
CA THR A 27 -10.61 14.60 1.84
C THR A 27 -9.22 15.00 1.35
N THR A 28 -8.55 15.95 1.99
CA THR A 28 -7.18 16.37 1.60
C THR A 28 -6.11 15.36 2.00
N LEU A 29 -6.35 14.55 3.03
CA LEU A 29 -5.45 13.49 3.47
C LEU A 29 -5.55 12.21 2.64
N ALA A 30 -6.65 12.03 1.89
CA ALA A 30 -6.93 10.83 1.11
C ALA A 30 -6.44 10.90 -0.34
N ARG A 31 -5.41 11.72 -0.65
CA ARG A 31 -4.84 11.73 -2.00
C ARG A 31 -4.15 10.38 -2.28
N PRO A 32 -4.52 9.68 -3.36
CA PRO A 32 -3.79 8.49 -3.78
C PRO A 32 -2.33 8.86 -3.98
N HIS A 33 -1.41 8.07 -3.46
CA HIS A 33 0.01 8.33 -3.66
C HIS A 33 0.35 8.10 -5.13
N HIS A 34 1.12 9.01 -5.73
CA HIS A 34 1.57 8.86 -7.12
C HIS A 34 2.86 8.04 -7.13
N TRP A 35 2.73 6.77 -7.45
CA TRP A 35 3.85 5.86 -7.61
C TRP A 35 4.48 6.01 -8.97
N THR A 36 5.77 6.32 -8.97
CA THR A 36 6.65 6.25 -10.14
C THR A 36 7.71 5.19 -9.88
N PRO A 37 8.41 4.66 -10.89
CA PRO A 37 9.50 3.72 -10.67
C PRO A 37 10.54 4.22 -9.65
N ASP A 38 10.80 5.52 -9.63
CA ASP A 38 11.80 6.14 -8.75
C ASP A 38 11.30 6.35 -7.31
N THR A 39 9.99 6.58 -7.14
CA THR A 39 9.37 6.84 -5.83
C THR A 39 8.76 5.59 -5.21
N TYR A 40 8.68 4.48 -5.95
CA TYR A 40 8.09 3.24 -5.48
C TYR A 40 8.95 2.60 -4.37
N PRO A 41 8.35 2.20 -3.23
CA PRO A 41 9.12 1.68 -2.11
C PRO A 41 9.79 0.33 -2.44
N ASN A 42 10.96 0.12 -1.85
CA ASN A 42 11.71 -1.13 -2.01
C ASN A 42 11.50 -2.02 -0.77
N PRO A 43 10.99 -3.25 -0.90
CA PRO A 43 10.65 -4.10 0.24
C PRO A 43 11.87 -4.60 1.04
N HIS A 44 13.08 -4.52 0.49
CA HIS A 44 14.32 -4.83 1.20
C HIS A 44 14.90 -3.63 1.96
N LYS A 45 14.60 -2.39 1.53
CA LYS A 45 15.12 -1.16 2.15
C LYS A 45 14.11 -0.53 3.12
N THR A 46 12.83 -0.51 2.73
CA THR A 46 11.75 0.18 3.41
C THR A 46 10.52 -0.73 3.54
N PRO A 47 10.62 -1.89 4.24
CA PRO A 47 9.51 -2.86 4.34
C PRO A 47 8.24 -2.27 4.96
N GLY A 48 8.36 -1.31 5.88
CA GLY A 48 7.21 -0.59 6.44
C GLY A 48 6.40 0.19 5.40
N ALA A 49 7.07 0.82 4.43
CA ALA A 49 6.40 1.55 3.35
C ALA A 49 5.64 0.62 2.38
N CYS A 50 6.07 -0.64 2.29
CA CYS A 50 5.39 -1.71 1.54
C CYS A 50 4.25 -2.38 2.32
N GLN A 51 3.83 -1.83 3.47
CA GLN A 51 2.78 -2.38 4.34
C GLN A 51 3.10 -3.79 4.89
N ARG A 52 4.39 -4.10 5.07
CA ARG A 52 4.86 -5.43 5.52
C ARG A 52 5.15 -5.52 7.02
N GLN A 53 4.68 -4.58 7.85
CA GLN A 53 4.97 -4.55 9.30
C GLN A 53 6.48 -4.71 9.61
N ASN A 54 7.33 -4.04 8.83
CA ASN A 54 8.80 -4.12 8.89
C ASN A 54 9.42 -5.50 8.54
N GLN A 55 8.64 -6.44 8.01
CA GLN A 55 9.16 -7.71 7.50
C GLN A 55 9.71 -7.52 6.08
N THR A 56 10.95 -7.93 5.85
CA THR A 56 11.55 -7.95 4.51
C THR A 56 11.00 -9.11 3.69
N GLY A 57 10.90 -8.92 2.38
CA GLY A 57 10.36 -9.92 1.46
C GLY A 57 10.45 -9.47 0.01
N TRP A 58 9.78 -10.20 -0.87
CA TRP A 58 9.74 -9.93 -2.31
C TRP A 58 8.43 -9.31 -2.77
N VAL A 59 7.48 -9.08 -1.85
CA VAL A 59 6.22 -8.40 -2.14
C VAL A 59 6.27 -6.97 -1.60
N CYS A 60 5.94 -6.01 -2.45
CA CYS A 60 5.67 -4.64 -2.03
C CYS A 60 4.30 -4.18 -2.53
N ASP A 61 3.44 -3.77 -1.60
CA ASP A 61 2.07 -3.32 -1.86
C ASP A 61 1.73 -2.12 -0.96
N PRO A 62 2.25 -0.91 -1.27
CA PRO A 62 2.04 0.29 -0.45
C PRO A 62 0.56 0.73 -0.40
N ASP A 63 -0.21 0.35 -1.41
CA ASP A 63 -1.62 0.72 -1.59
C ASP A 63 -2.60 -0.25 -0.91
N LYS A 64 -2.10 -1.36 -0.33
CA LYS A 64 -2.92 -2.40 0.34
C LYS A 64 -3.95 -3.04 -0.59
N VAL A 65 -3.55 -3.32 -1.83
CA VAL A 65 -4.35 -4.10 -2.78
C VAL A 65 -4.62 -5.51 -2.24
N LEU A 66 -3.65 -6.08 -1.53
CA LEU A 66 -3.74 -7.36 -0.82
C LEU A 66 -3.92 -7.16 0.68
N SER A 67 -4.59 -8.12 1.33
CA SER A 67 -4.51 -8.25 2.79
C SER A 67 -3.11 -8.65 3.23
N PHE A 68 -2.78 -8.43 4.50
CA PHE A 68 -1.48 -8.82 5.06
C PHE A 68 -1.23 -10.33 4.93
N GLU A 69 -2.26 -11.14 5.18
CA GLU A 69 -2.24 -12.60 5.05
C GLU A 69 -2.02 -13.03 3.59
N SER A 70 -2.72 -12.42 2.64
CA SER A 70 -2.52 -12.69 1.21
C SER A 70 -1.12 -12.32 0.76
N ALA A 71 -0.60 -11.16 1.18
CA ALA A 71 0.77 -10.75 0.89
C ALA A 71 1.81 -11.72 1.49
N ASN A 72 1.58 -12.24 2.71
CA ASN A 72 2.42 -13.27 3.32
C ASN A 72 2.36 -14.60 2.54
N ALA A 73 1.18 -15.00 2.06
CA ALA A 73 1.03 -16.22 1.27
C ALA A 73 1.78 -16.12 -0.07
N VAL A 74 1.70 -14.96 -0.74
CA VAL A 74 2.48 -14.70 -1.96
C VAL A 74 3.98 -14.71 -1.66
N ASP A 75 4.44 -14.02 -0.61
CA ASP A 75 5.86 -14.02 -0.23
C ASP A 75 6.38 -15.43 0.07
N ALA A 76 5.61 -16.25 0.77
CA ALA A 76 5.95 -17.65 1.04
C ALA A 76 6.01 -18.50 -0.24
N LEU A 77 5.14 -18.23 -1.22
CA LEU A 77 5.20 -18.87 -2.53
C LEU A 77 6.47 -18.47 -3.29
N LEU A 78 6.81 -17.18 -3.31
CA LEU A 78 8.03 -16.67 -3.95
C LEU A 78 9.29 -17.28 -3.31
N ARG A 79 9.32 -17.44 -1.98
CA ARG A 79 10.37 -18.18 -1.26
C ARG A 79 10.54 -19.60 -1.79
N ARG A 80 9.44 -20.32 -1.94
CA ARG A 80 9.45 -21.72 -2.43
C ARG A 80 9.93 -21.81 -3.87
N VAL A 81 9.60 -20.85 -4.72
CA VAL A 81 10.13 -20.77 -6.09
C VAL A 81 11.63 -20.54 -6.06
N ALA A 82 12.10 -19.56 -5.28
CA ALA A 82 13.53 -19.23 -5.16
C ALA A 82 14.37 -20.39 -4.60
N THR A 83 13.81 -21.23 -3.72
CA THR A 83 14.52 -22.39 -3.15
C THR A 83 14.30 -23.69 -3.92
N GLY A 84 13.47 -23.71 -4.96
CA GLY A 84 13.12 -24.95 -5.67
C GLY A 84 12.36 -25.95 -4.80
N ALA A 85 11.60 -25.48 -3.81
CA ALA A 85 10.75 -26.36 -3.03
C ALA A 85 9.63 -26.91 -3.93
N LYS A 86 9.37 -28.23 -3.86
CA LYS A 86 8.34 -28.89 -4.70
C LYS A 86 7.02 -28.10 -4.70
N PRO A 87 6.37 -27.89 -5.86
CA PRO A 87 6.66 -28.48 -7.18
C PRO A 87 7.67 -27.67 -8.02
N PHE A 88 8.29 -26.64 -7.47
CA PHE A 88 9.26 -25.81 -8.19
C PHE A 88 10.60 -26.51 -8.32
N THR A 89 11.41 -26.08 -9.27
CA THR A 89 12.75 -26.61 -9.51
C THR A 89 13.68 -25.44 -9.80
N GLN A 90 14.90 -25.51 -9.26
CA GLN A 90 15.97 -24.60 -9.64
C GLN A 90 16.51 -25.00 -11.02
N ALA A 91 17.02 -24.03 -11.76
CA ALA A 91 17.63 -24.25 -13.06
C ALA A 91 19.07 -23.73 -13.06
N ALA A 92 19.87 -24.22 -14.00
CA ALA A 92 21.24 -23.76 -14.13
C ALA A 92 21.27 -22.29 -14.57
N CYS A 93 22.03 -21.46 -13.86
CA CYS A 93 22.27 -20.06 -14.21
C CYS A 93 23.75 -19.86 -14.56
N GLY A 94 24.09 -20.09 -15.83
CA GLY A 94 25.48 -20.01 -16.30
C GLY A 94 26.41 -20.97 -15.54
N SER A 95 27.58 -20.46 -15.13
CA SER A 95 28.59 -21.23 -14.38
C SER A 95 28.33 -21.30 -12.87
N SER A 96 27.28 -20.66 -12.36
CA SER A 96 26.99 -20.60 -10.91
C SER A 96 26.32 -21.87 -10.37
N GLY A 97 25.92 -22.80 -11.25
CA GLY A 97 25.22 -24.03 -10.88
C GLY A 97 23.71 -23.84 -10.84
N LEU A 98 23.02 -24.70 -10.07
CA LEU A 98 21.56 -24.64 -9.90
C LEU A 98 21.19 -23.46 -9.00
N GLU A 99 20.42 -22.53 -9.55
CA GLU A 99 19.88 -21.39 -8.84
C GLU A 99 18.36 -21.33 -8.99
N GLY A 100 17.67 -20.78 -7.99
CA GLY A 100 16.28 -20.40 -8.17
C GLY A 100 16.18 -19.09 -8.92
N PHE A 101 15.05 -18.87 -9.59
CA PHE A 101 14.74 -17.58 -10.19
C PHE A 101 14.14 -16.67 -9.11
N PRO A 102 14.87 -15.63 -8.63
CA PRO A 102 14.31 -14.70 -7.67
C PRO A 102 13.20 -13.91 -8.35
N LEU A 103 11.98 -14.08 -7.86
CA LEU A 103 10.81 -13.35 -8.33
C LEU A 103 10.37 -12.35 -7.27
N ALA A 104 10.00 -11.16 -7.71
CA ALA A 104 9.42 -10.12 -6.86
C ALA A 104 8.14 -9.55 -7.47
N VAL A 105 7.26 -9.07 -6.61
CA VAL A 105 5.93 -8.59 -6.97
C VAL A 105 5.75 -7.18 -6.42
N ALA A 106 5.52 -6.23 -7.33
CA ALA A 106 5.14 -4.85 -7.01
C ALA A 106 3.65 -4.66 -7.36
N LEU A 107 2.87 -4.16 -6.41
CA LEU A 107 1.44 -3.94 -6.56
C LEU A 107 1.08 -2.52 -6.17
N MET A 108 0.31 -1.86 -7.02
CA MET A 108 -0.28 -0.56 -6.78
C MET A 108 -1.53 -0.42 -7.64
N HIS A 109 -2.41 0.53 -7.33
CA HIS A 109 -3.57 0.79 -8.18
C HIS A 109 -3.15 1.32 -9.55
N ARG A 110 -2.10 2.16 -9.60
CA ARG A 110 -1.57 2.74 -10.83
C ARG A 110 -0.10 3.10 -10.68
N MET A 111 0.68 2.79 -11.72
CA MET A 111 2.04 3.31 -11.92
C MET A 111 1.98 4.50 -12.90
N TYR A 112 2.63 5.60 -12.55
CA TYR A 112 2.74 6.79 -13.38
C TYR A 112 4.12 6.85 -14.04
N THR A 113 4.16 7.15 -15.34
CA THR A 113 5.41 7.22 -16.12
C THR A 113 6.01 8.63 -16.18
N THR A 114 5.27 9.65 -15.72
CA THR A 114 5.72 11.04 -15.61
C THR A 114 5.23 11.62 -14.29
N PRO A 115 6.05 12.39 -13.55
CA PRO A 115 5.56 13.23 -12.46
C PRO A 115 4.59 14.27 -13.03
N ASP A 116 3.46 14.51 -12.34
CA ASP A 116 2.54 15.60 -12.70
C ASP A 116 3.14 16.98 -12.45
#